data_AF-A0A932A2Z1-F1
#
_entry.id   AF-A0A932A2Z1-F1
#
_cell.length_a   1.000
_cell.length_b   1.000
_cell.length_c   1.000
_cell.angle_alpha   90.00
_cell.angle_beta   90.00
_cell.angle_gamma   90.00
#
_symmetry.space_group_name_H-M   'P 1'
#
loop_
_entity.id
_entity.type
_entity.pdbx_description
1 polymer ?
#
loop_
_entity_poly.entity_id
_entity_poly.type
_entity_poly.pdbx_seq_one_letter_code
_entity_poly.pdbx_strand_id
1 'polypeptide(L)' 'MLSKTTPKILVVNPYGIGDVLFCTPLIRTLRKTYPKAFIAVLLGSRTEAILEFNPHINA' A
#
# COMPACT_ATOMS: atom_id res chain seq x y z
N MET A 1 -7.53 28.68 6.82
CA MET A 1 -7.12 27.69 5.80
C MET A 1 -6.86 26.38 6.53
N LEU A 2 -7.79 25.41 6.48
CA LEU A 2 -7.62 24.14 7.19
C LEU A 2 -6.45 23.38 6.55
N SER A 3 -5.40 23.13 7.34
CA SER A 3 -4.32 22.23 6.96
C SER A 3 -4.94 20.87 6.61
N LYS A 4 -4.97 20.52 5.33
CA LYS A 4 -5.45 19.20 4.88
C LYS A 4 -4.41 18.19 5.33
N THR A 5 -4.66 17.52 6.46
CA THR A 5 -3.75 16.51 7.01
C THR A 5 -3.53 15.42 5.97
N THR A 6 -2.26 15.14 5.72
CA THR A 6 -1.84 14.07 4.82
C THR A 6 -2.30 12.72 5.39
N PRO A 7 -3.11 11.93 4.67
CA PRO A 7 -3.62 10.66 5.19
C PRO A 7 -2.51 9.65 5.50
N LYS A 8 -2.74 8.83 6.52
CA LYS A 8 -1.97 7.61 6.79
C LYS A 8 -2.87 6.41 6.54
N ILE A 9 -2.45 5.52 5.65
CA ILE A 9 -3.25 4.41 5.13
C ILE A 9 -2.50 3.11 5.40
N LEU A 10 -3.17 2.14 6.01
CA LEU A 10 -2.68 0.78 6.15
C LEU A 10 -3.54 -0.15 5.29
N VAL A 11 -2.91 -0.85 4.34
CA VAL A 11 -3.54 -1.92 3.56
C VAL A 11 -3.23 -3.24 4.26
N VAL A 12 -4.26 -4.01 4.62
CA VAL A 12 -4.10 -5.29 5.32
C VAL A 12 -4.40 -6.42 4.34
N ASN A 13 -3.36 -7.19 3.97
CA ASN A 13 -3.49 -8.36 3.12
C ASN A 13 -2.54 -9.48 3.56
N PRO A 14 -2.90 -10.23 4.61
CA PRO A 14 -2.10 -11.34 5.13
C PRO A 14 -2.28 -12.65 4.33
N TYR A 15 -2.91 -12.61 3.16
CA TYR A 15 -3.32 -13.79 2.40
C TYR A 15 -2.22 -14.29 1.43
N GLY A 16 -2.61 -15.06 0.42
CA GLY A 16 -1.69 -15.73 -0.50
C GLY A 16 -1.10 -14.81 -1.55
N ILE A 17 -0.21 -15.37 -2.37
CA ILE A 17 0.48 -14.62 -3.44
C ILE A 17 -0.51 -13.96 -4.40
N GLY A 18 -1.56 -14.68 -4.81
CA GLY A 18 -2.59 -14.16 -5.72
C GLY A 18 -3.31 -12.94 -5.15
N ASP A 19 -3.67 -12.97 -3.88
CA ASP A 19 -4.36 -11.87 -3.22
C ASP A 19 -3.48 -10.62 -3.17
N VAL A 20 -2.21 -10.76 -2.81
CA VAL A 20 -1.25 -9.65 -2.75
C VAL A 20 -1.00 -9.06 -4.14
N LEU A 21 -0.87 -9.91 -5.16
CA LEU A 21 -0.72 -9.48 -6.55
C LEU A 21 -1.92 -8.62 -6.99
N PHE A 22 -3.15 -9.04 -6.66
CA PHE A 22 -4.37 -8.29 -6.98
C PHE A 22 -4.53 -6.99 -6.14
N CYS A 23 -3.81 -6.84 -5.03
CA CYS A 23 -3.75 -5.56 -4.30
C CYS A 23 -2.86 -4.50 -4.97
N THR A 24 -1.92 -4.87 -5.85
CA THR A 24 -1.02 -3.90 -6.50
C THR A 24 -1.74 -2.77 -7.29
N PRO A 25 -2.82 -3.02 -8.06
CA PRO A 25 -3.58 -1.92 -8.69
C PRO A 25 -4.30 -1.02 -7.68
N LEU A 26 -4.77 -1.55 -6.55
CA LEU A 26 -5.34 -0.75 -5.46
C LEU A 26 -4.27 0.19 -4.89
N ILE A 27 -3.10 -0.32 -4.54
CA ILE A 27 -1.98 0.46 -4.00
C ILE A 27 -1.59 1.60 -4.97
N ARG A 28 -1.45 1.28 -6.26
CA ARG A 28 -1.17 2.29 -7.30
C ARG A 28 -2.23 3.38 -7.35
N THR A 29 -3.50 3.01 -7.20
CA THR A 29 -4.62 3.95 -7.22
C THR A 29 -4.60 4.84 -5.99
N LEU A 30 -4.36 4.29 -4.79
CA LEU A 30 -4.20 5.06 -3.55
C LEU A 30 -3.08 6.10 -3.66
N ARG A 31 -1.92 5.72 -4.21
CA ARG A 31 -0.81 6.66 -4.44
C ARG A 31 -1.20 7.78 -5.41
N LYS A 32 -1.96 7.50 -6.48
CA LYS A 32 -2.44 8.52 -7.42
C LYS A 32 -3.46 9.47 -6.78
N THR A 33 -4.39 8.94 -6.00
CA THR A 33 -5.46 9.72 -5.35
C THR A 33 -4.92 10.55 -4.18
N TYR A 34 -3.96 10.00 -3.43
CA TYR A 34 -3.33 10.67 -2.30
C TYR A 34 -1.80 10.70 -2.46
N PRO A 35 -1.25 11.56 -3.36
CA PRO A 35 0.17 11.57 -3.70
C PRO A 35 1.11 11.68 -2.49
N LYS A 36 0.68 12.42 -1.46
CA LYS A 36 1.47 12.67 -0.25
C LYS A 36 1.21 11.66 0.87
N ALA A 37 0.19 10.80 0.77
CA ALA A 37 -0.17 9.90 1.86
C ALA A 37 0.98 8.96 2.25
N PHE A 38 1.05 8.64 3.53
CA PHE A 38 1.86 7.51 3.99
C PHE A 38 1.04 6.23 3.78
N ILE A 39 1.57 5.27 3.03
CA ILE A 39 0.89 4.02 2.67
C ILE A 39 1.75 2.86 3.15
N ALA A 40 1.28 2.10 4.14
CA ALA A 40 1.92 0.88 4.62
C ALA A 40 1.11 -0.37 4.22
N VAL A 41 1.77 -1.52 4.10
CA VAL A 41 1.09 -2.79 3.83
C VAL A 41 1.45 -3.84 4.87
N LEU A 42 0.44 -4.41 5.52
CA LEU A 42 0.59 -5.59 6.36
C LEU A 42 0.42 -6.83 5.47
N LEU A 43 1.49 -7.61 5.36
CA LEU A 43 1.57 -8.84 4.58
C LEU A 43 1.80 -10.07 5.46
N GLY A 44 1.57 -11.25 4.88
CA GLY A 44 2.16 -12.48 5.41
C GLY A 44 3.66 -12.52 5.12
N SER A 45 4.46 -13.09 6.02
CA SER A 45 5.93 -13.15 5.86
C SER A 45 6.40 -13.81 4.55
N ARG A 46 5.61 -14.75 3.99
CA ARG A 46 5.92 -15.42 2.72
C ARG A 46 5.65 -14.59 1.48
N THR A 47 4.92 -13.47 1.60
CA THR A 47 4.50 -12.64 0.46
C THR A 47 5.20 -11.28 0.41
N GLU A 48 6.11 -11.00 1.33
CA GLU A 48 6.90 -9.77 1.42
C GLU A 48 7.60 -9.41 0.10
N ALA A 49 8.26 -10.39 -0.52
CA ALA A 49 9.00 -10.22 -1.78
C ALA A 49 8.12 -9.72 -2.95
N ILE A 50 6.79 -9.87 -2.88
CA ILE A 50 5.88 -9.39 -3.93
C ILE A 50 5.83 -7.85 -3.96
N LEU A 51 5.98 -7.21 -2.80
CA LEU A 51 5.88 -5.75 -2.66
C LEU A 51 7.20 -5.05 -2.32
N GLU A 52 8.29 -5.80 -2.11
CA GLU A 52 9.62 -5.28 -1.73
C GLU A 52 10.07 -4.06 -2.55
N PHE A 53 9.84 -4.09 -3.87
CA PHE A 53 10.24 -3.02 -4.78
C PHE A 53 9.06 -2.18 -5.29
N ASN A 54 7.90 -2.24 -4.64
CA ASN A 54 6.74 -1.49 -5.09
C ASN A 54 6.92 0.01 -4.77
N PRO A 55 7.02 0.90 -5.77
CA PRO A 55 7.33 2.31 -5.55
C PRO A 55 6.16 3.12 -4.96
N HIS A 56 5.01 2.48 -4.74
CA HIS A 56 3.80 3.15 -4.29
C HIS A 56 3.57 3.04 -2.77
N ILE A 57 4.31 2.18 -2.08
CA ILE A 57 4.26 1.99 -0.62
C ILE A 57 5.42 2.70 0.08
N ASN A 58 5.30 2.86 1.39
CA ASN A 58 6.32 3.46 2.25
C ASN A 58 6.91 2.46 3.26
N ALA A 59 6.13 1.43 3.62
CA ALA A 59 6.49 0.39 4.57
C ALA A 59 5.68 -0.89 4.27
#